data_AF-A0A835M952-F1
#
_entry.id   AF-A0A835M952-F1
#
_cell.length_a   1.000
_cell.length_b   1.000
_cell.length_c   1.000
_cell.angle_alpha   90.00
_cell.angle_beta   90.00
_cell.angle_gamma   90.00
#
_symmetry.space_group_name_H-M   'P 1'
#
loop_
_entity.id
_entity.type
_entity.pdbx_description
1 polymer ?
#
loop_
_entity_poly.entity_id
_entity_poly.type
_entity_poly.pdbx_seq_one_letter_code
_entity_poly.pdbx_strand_id
1 'polypeptide(L)'
;MHIQDLVMAEKLLMKHIDAPGRWLQERHRRLLLNKFCGRYFRDKNLHRFIIYDEQIQDKYEHNRRLMNPVTTAIQQAIHGLSYTVNGKADVRRLMFEVFDFEQIQPKEV
;
A
#
# COMPACT_ATOMS: atom_id res chain seq x y z
N MET A 1 -2.04 -6.75 6.53
CA MET A 1 -0.74 -6.39 7.14
C MET A 1 0.35 -7.38 6.74
N HIS A 2 0.34 -8.62 7.27
CA HIS A 2 1.44 -9.59 7.10
C HIS A 2 1.94 -9.81 5.66
N ILE A 3 1.06 -9.90 4.66
CA ILE A 3 1.52 -10.22 3.29
C ILE A 3 2.31 -9.07 2.65
N GLN A 4 1.91 -7.81 2.90
CA GLN A 4 2.63 -6.64 2.39
C GLN A 4 4.00 -6.52 3.06
N ASP A 5 4.08 -6.80 4.36
CA ASP A 5 5.33 -6.80 5.11
C ASP A 5 6.33 -7.82 4.55
N LEU A 6 5.86 -9.04 4.28
CA LEU A 6 6.67 -10.12 3.68
C LEU A 6 7.14 -9.76 2.27
N VAL A 7 6.24 -9.28 1.42
CA VAL A 7 6.55 -8.91 0.04
C VAL A 7 7.57 -7.76 -0.02
N MET A 8 7.42 -6.75 0.85
CA MET A 8 8.37 -5.65 0.93
C MET A 8 9.73 -6.10 1.49
N ALA A 9 9.75 -6.93 2.53
CA ALA A 9 10.98 -7.46 3.10
C ALA A 9 11.76 -8.31 2.08
N GLU A 10 11.08 -9.21 1.38
CA GLU A 10 11.66 -10.00 0.30
C GLU A 10 12.27 -9.11 -0.78
N LYS A 11 11.54 -8.09 -1.24
CA LYS A 11 12.02 -7.15 -2.27
C LYS A 11 13.27 -6.39 -1.80
N LEU A 12 13.27 -5.89 -0.57
CA LEU A 12 14.41 -5.12 -0.04
C LEU A 12 15.65 -6.00 0.16
N LEU A 13 15.48 -7.23 0.66
CA LEU A 13 16.58 -8.19 0.80
C LEU A 13 17.20 -8.54 -0.55
N MET A 14 16.38 -8.80 -1.57
CA MET A 14 16.86 -9.09 -2.92
C MET A 14 17.57 -7.90 -3.57
N LYS A 15 17.10 -6.68 -3.32
CA LYS A 15 17.67 -5.45 -3.91
C LYS A 15 18.94 -4.98 -3.20
N HIS A 16 19.07 -5.27 -1.91
CA HIS A 16 20.11 -4.72 -1.04
C HIS A 16 20.71 -5.82 -0.15
N ILE A 17 21.27 -6.86 -0.78
CA ILE A 17 21.75 -8.07 -0.09
C ILE A 17 22.85 -7.77 0.95
N ASP A 18 23.68 -6.76 0.71
CA ASP A 18 24.79 -6.37 1.58
C ASP A 18 24.44 -5.23 2.55
N ALA A 19 23.19 -4.76 2.56
CA ALA A 19 22.81 -3.64 3.40
C ALA A 19 22.70 -4.03 4.89
N PRO A 20 23.08 -3.14 5.83
CA PRO A 20 22.93 -3.40 7.25
C PRO A 20 21.47 -3.66 7.64
N GLY A 21 21.23 -4.65 8.50
CA GLY A 21 19.88 -5.04 8.91
C GLY A 21 19.04 -3.89 9.50
N ARG A 22 19.67 -2.99 10.27
CA ARG A 22 19.01 -1.79 10.81
C ARG A 22 18.54 -0.83 9.71
N TRP A 23 19.33 -0.69 8.64
CA TRP A 23 18.96 0.14 7.49
C TRP A 23 17.78 -0.48 6.74
N LEU A 24 17.80 -1.80 6.52
CA LEU A 24 16.70 -2.53 5.89
C LEU A 24 15.39 -2.40 6.67
N GLN A 25 15.44 -2.56 8.00
CA GLN A 25 14.28 -2.38 8.88
C GLN A 25 13.72 -0.96 8.78
N GLU A 26 14.57 0.07 8.84
CA GLU A 26 14.10 1.45 8.75
C GLU A 26 13.53 1.77 7.36
N ARG A 27 14.13 1.25 6.28
CA ARG A 27 13.63 1.42 4.92
C ARG A 27 12.28 0.73 4.72
N HIS A 28 12.16 -0.52 5.17
CA HIS A 28 10.90 -1.28 5.20
C HIS A 28 9.82 -0.50 5.95
N ARG A 29 10.13 -0.07 7.17
CA ARG A 29 9.23 0.68 8.03
C ARG A 29 8.81 1.99 7.37
N ARG A 30 9.68 2.75 6.72
CA ARG A 30 9.31 4.01 6.03
C ARG A 30 8.42 3.78 4.81
N LEU A 31 8.73 2.78 3.98
CA LEU A 31 7.94 2.48 2.79
C LEU A 31 6.54 2.01 3.17
N LEU A 32 6.43 1.22 4.24
CA LEU A 32 5.15 0.72 4.74
C LEU A 32 4.48 1.64 5.74
N LEU A 33 5.14 2.55 6.46
CA LEU A 33 4.47 3.52 7.37
C LEU A 33 3.65 4.57 6.63
N ASN A 34 3.84 4.70 5.32
CA ASN A 34 2.85 5.30 4.42
C ASN A 34 1.49 4.58 4.44
N LYS A 35 1.36 3.45 5.17
CA LYS A 35 0.13 2.79 5.59
C LYS A 35 -0.81 3.66 6.41
N PHE A 36 -0.44 4.88 6.80
CA PHE A 36 -1.43 5.84 7.31
C PHE A 36 -1.73 6.96 6.33
N CYS A 37 -1.15 6.92 5.14
CA CYS A 37 -1.27 8.00 4.19
C CYS A 37 -2.28 7.70 3.09
N GLY A 38 -2.77 6.47 2.91
CA GLY A 38 -3.76 6.12 1.88
C GLY A 38 -3.39 6.61 0.47
N ARG A 39 -2.10 6.93 0.26
CA ARG A 39 -1.65 7.77 -0.85
C ARG A 39 -1.77 7.02 -2.16
N TYR A 40 -1.19 5.82 -2.23
CA TYR A 40 -1.21 4.99 -3.43
C TYR A 40 -2.64 4.70 -3.91
N PHE A 41 -3.57 4.39 -2.99
CA PHE A 41 -4.98 4.20 -3.31
C PHE A 41 -5.65 5.46 -3.90
N ARG A 42 -5.32 6.64 -3.36
CA ARG A 42 -5.87 7.91 -3.85
C ARG A 42 -5.23 8.41 -5.13
N ASP A 43 -3.93 8.20 -5.30
CA ASP A 43 -3.21 8.58 -6.52
C ASP A 43 -3.77 7.81 -7.74
N LYS A 44 -4.37 6.62 -7.52
CA LYS A 44 -5.14 5.88 -8.52
C LYS A 44 -6.63 6.24 -8.58
N ASN A 45 -7.07 7.28 -7.89
CA ASN A 45 -8.46 7.72 -7.76
C ASN A 45 -9.45 6.66 -7.27
N LEU A 46 -8.97 5.58 -6.63
CA LEU A 46 -9.83 4.46 -6.22
C LEU A 46 -10.71 4.78 -5.01
N HIS A 47 -10.34 5.79 -4.22
CA HIS A 47 -11.11 6.26 -3.06
C HIS A 47 -12.55 6.67 -3.39
N ARG A 48 -12.83 7.02 -4.65
CA ARG A 48 -14.17 7.38 -5.13
C ARG A 48 -15.13 6.19 -5.21
N PHE A 49 -14.61 4.96 -5.22
CA PHE A 49 -15.41 3.74 -5.26
C PHE A 49 -15.70 3.19 -3.86
N ILE A 50 -15.28 3.89 -2.81
CA ILE A 50 -15.58 3.47 -1.44
C ILE A 50 -17.04 3.85 -1.17
N ILE A 51 -17.85 2.84 -0.88
CA ILE A 51 -19.23 3.04 -0.45
C ILE A 51 -19.22 3.18 1.07
N TYR A 52 -19.67 4.33 1.54
CA TYR A 52 -19.88 4.61 2.95
C TYR A 52 -21.36 4.47 3.30
N ASP A 53 -21.66 4.29 4.57
CA ASP A 53 -23.03 4.49 5.06
C ASP A 53 -23.42 5.98 4.92
N GLU A 54 -24.68 6.25 4.56
CA GLU A 54 -25.18 7.60 4.28
C GLU A 54 -24.94 8.57 5.45
N GLN A 55 -24.99 8.09 6.70
CA GLN A 55 -24.81 8.94 7.89
C GLN A 55 -23.37 9.39 8.10
N ILE A 56 -22.41 8.70 7.49
CA ILE A 56 -20.97 8.96 7.68
C ILE A 56 -20.28 9.44 6.42
N GLN A 57 -20.88 9.27 5.24
CA GLN A 57 -20.27 9.58 3.94
C GLN A 57 -19.65 10.99 3.90
N ASP A 58 -20.44 12.02 4.21
CA ASP A 58 -19.96 13.41 4.22
C ASP A 58 -18.75 13.63 5.12
N LYS A 59 -18.70 12.94 6.27
CA LYS A 59 -17.59 13.06 7.23
C LYS A 59 -16.30 12.49 6.67
N TYR A 60 -16.37 11.40 5.92
CA TYR A 60 -15.19 10.74 5.36
C TYR A 60 -14.71 11.42 4.08
N GLU A 61 -15.61 11.90 3.22
CA GLU A 61 -15.25 12.56 1.96
C GLU A 61 -14.50 13.89 2.20
N HIS A 62 -14.90 14.66 3.21
CA HIS A 62 -14.32 15.97 3.49
C HIS A 62 -13.17 15.94 4.51
N ASN A 63 -12.94 14.80 5.19
CA ASN A 63 -11.92 14.70 6.24
C ASN A 63 -10.82 13.68 5.91
N ARG A 64 -9.69 14.19 5.40
CA ARG A 64 -8.53 13.36 5.08
C ARG A 64 -8.01 12.53 6.26
N ARG A 65 -8.13 13.00 7.50
CA ARG A 65 -7.69 12.23 8.68
C ARG A 65 -8.54 10.99 8.90
N LEU A 66 -9.83 11.04 8.55
CA LEU A 66 -10.75 9.90 8.62
C LEU A 66 -10.63 9.02 7.37
N MET A 67 -10.47 9.60 6.18
CA MET A 67 -10.34 8.85 4.92
C MET A 67 -9.04 8.05 4.82
N ASN A 68 -7.92 8.58 5.33
CA ASN A 68 -6.60 7.93 5.27
C ASN A 68 -6.57 6.50 5.84
N PRO A 69 -7.06 6.23 7.07
CA PRO A 69 -7.11 4.88 7.59
C PRO A 69 -8.07 3.97 6.81
N VAL A 70 -9.20 4.48 6.30
CA VAL A 70 -10.14 3.69 5.48
C VAL A 70 -9.50 3.26 4.16
N THR A 71 -8.98 4.22 3.40
CA THR A 71 -8.30 3.94 2.12
C THR A 71 -7.14 2.97 2.29
N THR A 72 -6.40 3.07 3.39
CA THR A 72 -5.38 2.09 3.74
C THR A 72 -5.98 0.71 4.02
N ALA A 73 -7.01 0.62 4.85
CA ALA A 73 -7.63 -0.66 5.20
C ALA A 73 -8.14 -1.39 3.95
N ILE A 74 -8.77 -0.66 3.03
CA ILE A 74 -9.24 -1.20 1.75
C ILE A 74 -8.08 -1.67 0.88
N GLN A 75 -7.01 -0.89 0.76
CA GLN A 75 -5.82 -1.33 0.02
C GLN A 75 -5.20 -2.61 0.63
N GLN A 76 -5.16 -2.72 1.96
CA GLN A 76 -4.73 -3.95 2.63
C GLN A 76 -5.66 -5.12 2.34
N ALA A 77 -6.98 -4.88 2.31
CA ALA A 77 -7.98 -5.90 1.99
C ALA A 77 -7.84 -6.40 0.54
N ILE A 78 -7.62 -5.50 -0.43
CA ILE A 78 -7.38 -5.86 -1.83
C ILE A 78 -6.13 -6.76 -1.95
N HIS A 79 -5.03 -6.42 -1.28
CA HIS A 79 -3.82 -7.25 -1.31
C HIS A 79 -4.02 -8.59 -0.58
N GLY A 80 -4.81 -8.59 0.51
CA GLY A 80 -5.19 -9.82 1.20
C GLY A 80 -6.04 -10.74 0.33
N LEU A 81 -7.02 -10.18 -0.38
CA LEU A 81 -7.87 -10.92 -1.31
C LEU A 81 -7.05 -11.50 -2.48
N SER A 82 -6.20 -10.69 -3.10
CA SER A 82 -5.29 -11.13 -4.16
C SER A 82 -4.38 -12.27 -3.67
N TYR A 83 -3.88 -12.21 -2.44
CA TYR A 83 -3.13 -13.32 -1.85
C TYR A 83 -3.96 -14.61 -1.78
N THR A 84 -5.20 -14.51 -1.31
CA THR A 84 -6.09 -15.68 -1.16
C THR A 84 -6.45 -16.31 -2.50
N VAL A 85 -6.65 -15.51 -3.55
CA VAL A 85 -7.12 -16.00 -4.86
C VAL A 85 -5.96 -16.38 -5.79
N ASN A 86 -4.91 -15.56 -5.85
CA ASN A 86 -3.83 -15.63 -6.85
C ASN A 86 -2.43 -15.86 -6.23
N GLY A 87 -2.30 -15.83 -4.90
CA GLY A 87 -1.03 -16.04 -4.20
C GLY A 87 -0.10 -14.82 -4.15
N LYS A 88 1.09 -15.02 -3.56
CA LYS A 88 2.07 -13.94 -3.27
C LYS A 88 2.55 -13.19 -4.51
N ALA A 89 2.67 -13.86 -5.65
CA ALA A 89 3.19 -13.25 -6.88
C ALA A 89 2.29 -12.11 -7.37
N ASP A 90 0.96 -12.28 -7.31
CA ASP A 90 0.01 -11.24 -7.70
C ASP A 90 0.03 -10.06 -6.70
N VAL A 91 0.21 -10.33 -5.40
CA VAL A 91 0.38 -9.26 -4.41
C VAL A 91 1.62 -8.41 -4.70
N ARG A 92 2.73 -9.03 -5.12
CA ARG A 92 3.94 -8.32 -5.54
C ARG A 92 3.66 -7.43 -6.75
N ARG A 93 2.98 -7.96 -7.76
CA ARG A 93 2.55 -7.22 -8.96
C ARG A 93 1.70 -6.01 -8.56
N LEU A 94 0.66 -6.22 -7.74
CA LEU A 94 -0.19 -5.13 -7.25
C LEU A 94 0.60 -4.08 -6.49
N MET A 95 1.47 -4.48 -5.55
CA MET A 95 2.24 -3.53 -4.74
C MET A 95 3.17 -2.64 -5.57
N PHE A 96 3.88 -3.21 -6.54
CA PHE A 96 4.98 -2.52 -7.21
C PHE A 96 4.67 -2.03 -8.62
N GLU A 97 3.82 -2.73 -9.38
CA GLU A 97 3.48 -2.35 -10.75
C GLU A 97 2.17 -1.57 -10.82
N VAL A 98 1.24 -1.83 -9.90
CA VAL A 98 -0.03 -1.10 -9.86
C VAL A 98 0.05 0.05 -8.88
N PHE A 99 0.42 -0.18 -7.62
CA PHE A 99 0.38 0.83 -6.57
C PHE A 99 1.69 1.60 -6.38
N ASP A 100 2.73 1.31 -7.14
CA ASP A 100 3.99 2.07 -7.13
C ASP A 100 4.61 2.25 -5.73
N PHE A 101 4.51 1.23 -4.85
CA PHE A 101 5.00 1.30 -3.46
C PHE A 101 6.48 1.66 -3.37
N GLU A 102 7.23 1.27 -4.38
CA GLU A 102 8.53 1.82 -4.71
C GLU A 102 8.44 2.26 -6.17
N GLN A 103 8.80 3.51 -6.43
CA GLN A 103 8.80 4.03 -7.79
C GLN A 103 9.88 3.32 -8.60
N ILE A 104 9.48 2.38 -9.47
CA ILE A 104 10.40 1.61 -10.33
C ILE A 104 10.74 2.38 -11.60
N GLN A 105 9.83 3.24 -12.08
CA GLN A 105 10.01 4.07 -13.28
C GLN A 105 9.97 5.56 -12.94
N PRO A 106 10.76 6.43 -13.63
CA PRO A 106 10.64 7.87 -13.48
C PRO A 106 9.21 8.31 -13.78
N LYS A 107 8.72 9.33 -13.06
CA LYS A 107 7.39 9.90 -13.32
C LYS A 107 7.43 10.53 -14.70
N GLU A 108 6.45 10.20 -15.55
CA GLU A 108 6.23 10.95 -16.78
C GLU A 108 6.02 12.42 -16.41
N VAL A 109 6.75 13.30 -17.09
CA VAL A 109 6.78 14.76 -16.88
C VAL A 109 5.69 15.41 -17.69
#